data_AF-A0A1C3UJ97-F1
#
_entry.id   AF-A0A1C3UJ97-F1
#
_cell.length_a   1.000
_cell.length_b   1.000
_cell.length_c   1.000
_cell.angle_alpha   90.00
_cell.angle_beta   90.00
_cell.angle_gamma   90.00
#
_symmetry.space_group_name_H-M   'P 1'
#
loop_
_entity.id
_entity.type
_entity.pdbx_description
1 polymer ?
#
loop_
_entity_poly.entity_id
_entity_poly.type
_entity_poly.pdbx_seq_one_letter_code
_entity_poly.pdbx_strand_id
1 'polypeptide(L)'
;MNTQSTPITLIGVPLEEGSGRRGAGMGPTALRIAGIETTLIELGHRVTDSGDLRPAPAADLPEHPHAHNLKIVGAFTRALEAKVYDVASSGSFPLILGGDHSLSMGSVSGMARHAAEVGRPLFVLWLDAHSDFNSPATSPSGNIHGMPVAFFCGEAEIAGVLPAGRPLVDPTKVFQVGIRSVDPHEREEIREHGVNVFDMRSLDEQGVAAIIRKVLDTVSAANGLLHVSFDVDFIDPEIAPGVGTTVPGGATYREAHLIMEMLSDSSLVSSLDLVELNPFLDDRGKSARVLVEMAASLFGRRIFDRPTRAA
;
A
#
# COMPACT_ATOMS: atom_id res chain seq x y z
N MET A 1 15.42 23.80 11.08
CA MET A 1 16.27 22.65 10.68
C MET A 1 15.68 22.15 9.39
N ASN A 2 16.50 21.98 8.35
CA ASN A 2 16.05 21.75 6.97
C ASN A 2 15.15 20.51 6.85
N THR A 3 13.83 20.70 6.83
CA THR A 3 12.96 19.76 6.11
C THR A 3 13.33 19.92 4.65
N GLN A 4 14.14 19.00 4.12
CA GLN A 4 14.38 18.96 2.68
C GLN A 4 13.02 18.80 2.01
N SER A 5 12.64 19.78 1.20
CA SER A 5 11.38 19.76 0.48
C SER A 5 11.41 18.61 -0.53
N THR A 6 10.74 17.51 -0.19
CA THR A 6 10.56 16.32 -1.04
C THR A 6 9.59 16.66 -2.19
N PRO A 7 9.95 16.41 -3.47
CA PRO A 7 8.97 16.35 -4.54
C PRO A 7 8.08 15.12 -4.37
N ILE A 8 6.77 15.31 -4.38
CA ILE A 8 5.76 14.26 -4.26
C ILE A 8 4.86 14.33 -5.48
N THR A 9 4.57 13.19 -6.10
CA THR A 9 3.60 13.09 -7.18
C THR A 9 2.41 12.26 -6.72
N LEU A 10 1.23 12.89 -6.69
CA LEU A 10 -0.03 12.20 -6.43
C LEU A 10 -0.47 11.48 -7.71
N ILE A 11 -0.85 10.21 -7.59
CA ILE A 11 -1.36 9.39 -8.70
C ILE A 11 -2.71 8.82 -8.25
N GLY A 12 -3.80 9.30 -8.81
CA GLY A 12 -5.12 8.74 -8.54
C GLY A 12 -5.36 7.45 -9.32
N VAL A 13 -5.86 6.41 -8.67
CA VAL A 13 -6.15 5.10 -9.27
C VAL A 13 -7.58 4.70 -8.90
N PRO A 14 -8.60 5.15 -9.65
CA PRO A 14 -10.01 4.85 -9.33
C PRO A 14 -10.41 3.43 -9.81
N LEU A 15 -9.63 2.42 -9.44
CA LEU A 15 -9.88 1.00 -9.71
C LEU A 15 -10.75 0.43 -8.59
N GLU A 16 -11.87 -0.22 -8.91
CA GLU A 16 -12.72 -0.92 -7.92
C GLU A 16 -13.11 -2.34 -8.33
N GLU A 17 -12.79 -2.72 -9.57
CA GLU A 17 -13.16 -3.97 -10.22
C GLU A 17 -12.33 -5.17 -9.76
N GLY A 18 -11.23 -4.96 -9.04
CA GLY A 18 -10.49 -6.04 -8.37
C GLY A 18 -11.24 -6.57 -7.14
N SER A 19 -12.10 -5.75 -6.55
CA SER A 19 -12.96 -6.12 -5.41
C SER A 19 -14.36 -6.59 -5.86
N GLY A 20 -15.09 -7.24 -4.94
CA GLY A 20 -16.51 -7.56 -5.14
C GLY A 20 -17.47 -6.42 -4.77
N ARG A 21 -16.98 -5.32 -4.18
CA ARG A 21 -17.81 -4.26 -3.57
C ARG A 21 -17.43 -2.90 -4.11
N ARG A 22 -18.37 -2.28 -4.82
CA ARG A 22 -18.19 -0.94 -5.38
C ARG A 22 -18.07 0.15 -4.31
N GLY A 23 -17.40 1.22 -4.69
CA GLY A 23 -17.28 2.48 -3.96
C GLY A 23 -15.83 2.92 -3.73
N ALA A 24 -14.87 1.99 -3.78
CA ALA A 24 -13.45 2.29 -3.63
C ALA A 24 -12.93 3.20 -4.77
N GLY A 25 -13.52 3.15 -5.96
CA GLY A 25 -13.17 4.05 -7.06
C GLY A 25 -13.38 5.55 -6.76
N MET A 26 -14.13 5.89 -5.71
CA MET A 26 -14.26 7.28 -5.22
C MET A 26 -13.15 7.70 -4.25
N GLY A 27 -12.34 6.76 -3.76
CA GLY A 27 -11.24 6.96 -2.82
C GLY A 27 -10.28 8.08 -3.24
N PRO A 28 -9.77 8.11 -4.48
CA PRO A 28 -8.84 9.16 -4.91
C PRO A 28 -9.46 10.56 -4.80
N THR A 29 -10.72 10.70 -5.21
CA THR A 29 -11.45 11.97 -5.10
C THR A 29 -11.69 12.36 -3.64
N ALA A 30 -12.04 11.40 -2.79
CA ALA A 30 -12.28 11.67 -1.36
C ALA A 30 -10.99 12.10 -0.63
N LEU A 31 -9.84 11.51 -0.93
CA LEU A 31 -8.55 11.92 -0.37
C LEU A 31 -8.16 13.34 -0.79
N ARG A 32 -8.42 13.70 -2.06
CA ARG A 32 -8.27 15.09 -2.54
C ARG A 32 -9.18 16.06 -1.78
N ILE A 33 -10.46 15.73 -1.65
CA ILE A 33 -11.43 16.55 -0.90
C ILE A 33 -11.05 16.67 0.58
N ALA A 34 -10.51 15.61 1.18
CA ALA A 34 -10.01 15.61 2.55
C ALA A 34 -8.72 16.44 2.72
N GLY A 35 -8.14 16.94 1.63
CA GLY A 35 -7.04 17.91 1.67
C GLY A 35 -5.65 17.31 1.67
N ILE A 36 -5.45 16.12 1.06
CA ILE A 36 -4.12 15.49 0.99
C ILE A 36 -3.06 16.42 0.37
N GLU A 37 -3.37 17.06 -0.76
CA GLU A 37 -2.45 17.96 -1.45
C GLU A 37 -2.10 19.18 -0.58
N THR A 38 -3.13 19.87 -0.08
CA THR A 38 -2.95 21.06 0.78
C THR A 38 -2.14 20.73 2.02
N THR A 39 -2.44 19.60 2.66
CA THR A 39 -1.74 19.14 3.87
C THR A 39 -0.24 18.94 3.61
N LEU A 40 0.12 18.29 2.51
CA LEU A 40 1.53 18.05 2.15
C LEU A 40 2.25 19.35 1.76
N ILE A 41 1.58 20.27 1.08
CA ILE A 41 2.13 21.61 0.76
C ILE A 41 2.38 22.42 2.03
N GLU A 42 1.45 22.40 2.99
CA GLU A 42 1.59 23.10 4.28
C GLU A 42 2.76 22.57 5.12
N LEU A 43 3.10 21.28 4.96
CA LEU A 43 4.29 20.67 5.56
C LEU A 43 5.60 21.04 4.83
N GLY A 44 5.53 21.77 3.72
CA GLY A 44 6.69 22.28 2.98
C GLY A 44 7.16 21.41 1.81
N HIS A 45 6.37 20.42 1.39
CA HIS A 45 6.68 19.57 0.24
C HIS A 45 6.26 20.22 -1.08
N ARG A 46 6.93 19.82 -2.18
CA ARG A 46 6.52 20.19 -3.54
C ARG A 46 5.60 19.11 -4.08
N VAL A 47 4.31 19.39 -4.20
CA VAL A 47 3.32 18.40 -4.62
C VAL A 47 2.89 18.67 -6.06
N THR A 48 2.86 17.62 -6.87
CA THR A 48 2.27 17.61 -8.21
C THR A 48 1.17 16.57 -8.25
N ASP A 49 -0.08 16.98 -8.45
CA ASP A 49 -1.16 16.03 -8.73
C ASP A 49 -1.19 15.66 -10.21
N SER A 50 -0.93 14.39 -10.52
CA SER A 50 -0.95 13.89 -11.90
C SER A 50 -2.36 13.51 -12.39
N GLY A 51 -3.37 13.73 -11.57
CA GLY A 51 -4.76 13.36 -11.84
C GLY A 51 -5.00 11.86 -11.66
N ASP A 52 -6.13 11.40 -12.20
CA ASP A 52 -6.48 9.98 -12.20
C ASP A 52 -5.90 9.28 -13.42
N LEU A 53 -5.34 8.09 -13.18
CA LEU A 53 -4.76 7.22 -14.18
C LEU A 53 -5.85 6.78 -15.16
N ARG A 54 -5.53 6.84 -16.46
CA ARG A 54 -6.41 6.42 -17.55
C ARG A 54 -5.69 5.35 -18.36
N PRO A 55 -5.86 4.06 -18.05
CA PRO A 55 -5.15 3.00 -18.74
C PRO A 55 -5.68 2.80 -20.16
N ALA A 56 -4.80 2.38 -21.06
CA ALA A 56 -5.24 1.81 -22.33
C ALA A 56 -5.85 0.42 -22.07
N PRO A 57 -6.89 0.01 -22.82
CA PRO A 57 -7.48 -1.31 -22.65
C PRO A 57 -6.45 -2.44 -22.84
N ALA A 58 -6.41 -3.40 -21.92
CA ALA A 58 -5.58 -4.61 -22.04
C ALA A 58 -6.35 -5.72 -22.77
N ALA A 59 -6.74 -5.47 -24.02
CA ALA A 59 -7.55 -6.38 -24.83
C ALA A 59 -6.84 -7.70 -25.20
N ASP A 60 -5.52 -7.71 -25.07
CA ASP A 60 -4.65 -8.89 -25.25
C ASP A 60 -4.72 -9.88 -24.08
N LEU A 61 -5.18 -9.45 -22.90
CA LEU A 61 -5.34 -10.35 -21.76
C LEU A 61 -6.56 -11.26 -21.94
N PRO A 62 -6.49 -12.54 -21.54
CA PRO A 62 -7.64 -13.43 -21.57
C PRO A 62 -8.66 -13.09 -20.47
N GLU A 63 -9.86 -13.65 -20.58
CA GLU A 63 -10.73 -13.82 -19.40
C GLU A 63 -10.15 -14.94 -18.52
N HIS A 64 -10.35 -14.86 -17.21
CA HIS A 64 -9.88 -15.89 -16.27
C HIS A 64 -11.01 -16.31 -15.31
N PRO A 65 -11.29 -17.61 -15.15
CA PRO A 65 -12.42 -18.09 -14.35
C PRO A 65 -12.27 -17.79 -12.84
N HIS A 66 -11.02 -17.65 -12.36
CA HIS A 66 -10.71 -17.41 -10.95
C HIS A 66 -9.94 -16.10 -10.72
N ALA A 67 -9.94 -15.19 -11.71
CA ALA A 67 -9.38 -13.85 -11.56
C ALA A 67 -10.32 -12.88 -12.28
N HIS A 68 -11.34 -12.44 -11.55
CA HIS A 68 -12.43 -11.63 -12.07
C HIS A 68 -11.92 -10.27 -12.57
N ASN A 69 -12.49 -9.77 -13.67
CA ASN A 69 -12.16 -8.48 -14.27
C ASN A 69 -10.68 -8.29 -14.65
N LEU A 70 -9.96 -9.39 -14.92
CA LEU A 70 -8.52 -9.40 -15.22
C LEU A 70 -8.08 -8.36 -16.27
N LYS A 71 -8.88 -8.16 -17.33
CA LYS A 71 -8.57 -7.15 -18.37
C LYS A 71 -8.56 -5.72 -17.83
N ILE A 72 -9.47 -5.39 -16.93
CA ILE A 72 -9.57 -4.05 -16.33
C ILE A 72 -8.43 -3.86 -15.34
N VAL A 73 -8.30 -4.79 -14.39
CA VAL A 73 -7.24 -4.77 -13.38
C VAL A 73 -5.86 -4.74 -14.06
N GLY A 74 -5.62 -5.63 -15.02
CA GLY A 74 -4.35 -5.70 -15.74
C GLY A 74 -4.03 -4.45 -16.57
N ALA A 75 -5.04 -3.76 -17.10
CA ALA A 75 -4.85 -2.46 -17.78
C ALA A 75 -4.34 -1.40 -16.79
N PHE A 76 -4.94 -1.32 -15.60
CA PHE A 76 -4.48 -0.44 -14.52
C PHE A 76 -3.10 -0.85 -14.01
N THR A 77 -2.84 -2.14 -13.79
CA THR A 77 -1.52 -2.66 -13.36
C THR A 77 -0.41 -2.21 -14.31
N ARG A 78 -0.60 -2.35 -15.63
CA ARG A 78 0.39 -1.93 -16.64
C ARG A 78 0.62 -0.42 -16.63
N ALA A 79 -0.45 0.36 -16.61
CA ALA A 79 -0.35 1.81 -16.61
C ALA A 79 0.30 2.34 -15.32
N LEU A 80 -0.01 1.73 -14.17
CA LEU A 80 0.47 2.15 -12.87
C LEU A 80 1.93 1.74 -12.67
N GLU A 81 2.34 0.53 -13.09
CA GLU A 81 3.75 0.10 -13.08
C GLU A 81 4.63 1.12 -13.81
N ALA A 82 4.27 1.46 -15.04
CA ALA A 82 5.01 2.43 -15.84
C ALA A 82 5.03 3.81 -15.18
N LYS A 83 3.87 4.28 -14.68
CA LYS A 83 3.75 5.62 -14.07
C LYS A 83 4.55 5.74 -12.79
N VAL A 84 4.51 4.73 -11.92
CA VAL A 84 5.26 4.72 -10.65
C VAL A 84 6.75 4.64 -10.91
N TYR A 85 7.18 3.79 -11.85
CA TYR A 85 8.57 3.74 -12.30
C TYR A 85 9.07 5.10 -12.78
N ASP A 86 8.33 5.76 -13.68
CA ASP A 86 8.71 7.06 -14.25
C ASP A 86 8.82 8.14 -13.16
N VAL A 87 7.87 8.17 -12.22
CA VAL A 87 7.87 9.12 -11.10
C VAL A 87 9.08 8.89 -10.18
N ALA A 88 9.33 7.64 -9.78
CA ALA A 88 10.45 7.29 -8.91
C ALA A 88 11.80 7.60 -9.60
N SER A 89 11.97 7.21 -10.87
CA SER A 89 13.19 7.48 -11.64
C SER A 89 13.43 8.97 -11.92
N SER A 90 12.38 9.81 -11.87
CA SER A 90 12.51 11.27 -11.93
C SER A 90 12.95 11.91 -10.60
N GLY A 91 13.08 11.12 -9.53
CA GLY A 91 13.43 11.59 -8.19
C GLY A 91 12.26 12.18 -7.39
N SER A 92 11.03 11.93 -7.82
CA SER A 92 9.81 12.32 -7.11
C SER A 92 9.23 11.12 -6.34
N PHE A 93 8.69 11.36 -5.16
CA PHE A 93 8.04 10.34 -4.33
C PHE A 93 6.67 9.96 -4.94
N PRO A 94 6.42 8.70 -5.34
CA PRO A 94 5.11 8.25 -5.77
C PRO A 94 4.17 8.08 -4.57
N LEU A 95 3.10 8.87 -4.54
CA LEU A 95 2.01 8.71 -3.57
C LEU A 95 0.73 8.34 -4.32
N ILE A 96 0.29 7.10 -4.16
CA ILE A 96 -0.83 6.53 -4.88
C ILE A 96 -2.09 6.73 -4.04
N LEU A 97 -3.07 7.41 -4.62
CA LEU A 97 -4.40 7.57 -4.05
C LEU A 97 -5.27 6.49 -4.67
N GLY A 98 -5.58 5.47 -3.89
CA GLY A 98 -6.12 4.22 -4.38
C GLY A 98 -7.64 4.13 -4.39
N GLY A 99 -8.11 3.18 -5.19
CA GLY A 99 -9.33 2.42 -4.96
C GLY A 99 -8.96 1.09 -4.32
N ASP A 100 -9.36 -0.04 -4.91
CA ASP A 100 -9.09 -1.36 -4.32
C ASP A 100 -7.60 -1.76 -4.31
N HIS A 101 -7.25 -2.73 -3.46
CA HIS A 101 -5.86 -3.11 -3.19
C HIS A 101 -5.16 -3.80 -4.38
N SER A 102 -5.89 -4.21 -5.43
CA SER A 102 -5.27 -4.82 -6.62
C SER A 102 -4.35 -3.85 -7.37
N LEU A 103 -4.48 -2.54 -7.13
CA LEU A 103 -3.55 -1.54 -7.66
C LEU A 103 -2.10 -1.80 -7.24
N SER A 104 -1.86 -2.46 -6.11
CA SER A 104 -0.50 -2.72 -5.64
C SER A 104 0.26 -3.73 -6.48
N MET A 105 -0.44 -4.48 -7.35
CA MET A 105 0.19 -5.23 -8.44
C MET A 105 1.03 -4.31 -9.35
N GLY A 106 0.58 -3.07 -9.57
CA GLY A 106 1.24 -2.09 -10.41
C GLY A 106 2.25 -1.23 -9.65
N SER A 107 1.84 -0.63 -8.53
CA SER A 107 2.70 0.30 -7.76
C SER A 107 3.97 -0.38 -7.24
N VAL A 108 3.85 -1.57 -6.62
CA VAL A 108 4.99 -2.33 -6.09
C VAL A 108 5.87 -2.82 -7.23
N SER A 109 5.30 -3.30 -8.34
CA SER A 109 6.09 -3.72 -9.51
C SER A 109 6.88 -2.55 -10.13
N GLY A 110 6.30 -1.35 -10.20
CA GLY A 110 7.00 -0.15 -10.69
C GLY A 110 8.16 0.24 -9.79
N MET A 111 7.95 0.15 -8.46
CA MET A 111 9.02 0.36 -7.48
C MET A 111 10.07 -0.75 -7.52
N ALA A 112 9.70 -2.01 -7.76
CA ALA A 112 10.63 -3.13 -7.85
C ALA A 112 11.56 -2.95 -9.06
N ARG A 113 11.02 -2.44 -10.17
CA ARG A 113 11.80 -2.06 -11.34
C ARG A 113 12.78 -0.93 -11.04
N HIS A 114 12.33 0.15 -10.39
CA HIS A 114 13.20 1.25 -9.99
C HIS A 114 14.31 0.78 -9.02
N ALA A 115 13.94 -0.01 -8.01
CA ALA A 115 14.86 -0.60 -7.04
C ALA A 115 15.97 -1.42 -7.72
N ALA A 116 15.61 -2.27 -8.69
CA ALA A 116 16.56 -3.03 -9.48
C ALA A 116 17.50 -2.14 -10.30
N GLU A 117 16.98 -1.07 -10.91
CA GLU A 117 17.78 -0.11 -11.69
C GLU A 117 18.85 0.59 -10.82
N VAL A 118 18.48 1.01 -9.61
CA VAL A 118 19.40 1.68 -8.68
C VAL A 118 20.22 0.70 -7.83
N GLY A 119 20.10 -0.60 -8.06
CA GLY A 119 20.87 -1.64 -7.38
C GLY A 119 20.57 -1.77 -5.88
N ARG A 120 19.33 -1.49 -5.46
CA ARG A 120 18.88 -1.60 -4.06
C ARG A 120 17.73 -2.61 -3.95
N PRO A 121 17.67 -3.45 -2.90
CA PRO A 121 16.53 -4.32 -2.69
C PRO A 121 15.28 -3.50 -2.33
N LEU A 122 14.13 -3.89 -2.87
CA LEU A 122 12.84 -3.38 -2.43
C LEU A 122 12.31 -4.24 -1.27
N PHE A 123 11.81 -3.58 -0.24
CA PHE A 123 11.03 -4.14 0.84
C PHE A 123 9.62 -3.56 0.80
N VAL A 124 8.65 -4.33 1.29
CA VAL A 124 7.24 -3.92 1.36
C VAL A 124 6.77 -4.00 2.81
N LEU A 125 6.24 -2.91 3.34
CA LEU A 125 5.45 -2.89 4.56
C LEU A 125 3.98 -2.85 4.17
N TRP A 126 3.27 -3.94 4.43
CA TRP A 126 1.87 -4.14 4.13
C TRP A 126 1.05 -3.96 5.41
N LEU A 127 0.39 -2.82 5.56
CA LEU A 127 -0.46 -2.50 6.70
C LEU A 127 -1.90 -2.80 6.31
N ASP A 128 -2.46 -3.88 6.83
CA ASP A 128 -3.72 -4.45 6.34
C ASP A 128 -4.35 -5.40 7.38
N ALA A 129 -5.66 -5.62 7.31
CA ALA A 129 -6.34 -6.72 8.00
C ALA A 129 -6.13 -8.08 7.31
N HIS A 130 -5.90 -8.09 6.01
CA HIS A 130 -5.79 -9.21 5.09
C HIS A 130 -4.36 -9.37 4.58
N SER A 131 -3.98 -10.60 4.23
CA SER A 131 -2.63 -10.87 3.73
C SER A 131 -2.47 -10.72 2.23
N ASP A 132 -3.57 -10.71 1.48
CA ASP A 132 -3.60 -10.48 0.04
C ASP A 132 -2.60 -11.32 -0.77
N PHE A 133 -2.34 -12.53 -0.27
CA PHE A 133 -1.39 -13.51 -0.78
C PHE A 133 -2.10 -14.66 -1.50
N ASN A 134 -3.38 -14.52 -1.82
CA ASN A 134 -4.05 -15.52 -2.64
C ASN A 134 -3.53 -15.48 -4.09
N SER A 135 -3.68 -16.59 -4.79
CA SER A 135 -3.58 -16.68 -6.24
C SER A 135 -4.94 -17.07 -6.83
N PRO A 136 -5.10 -17.07 -8.17
CA PRO A 136 -6.31 -17.62 -8.78
C PRO A 136 -6.58 -19.09 -8.41
N ALA A 137 -5.56 -19.85 -8.01
CA ALA A 137 -5.73 -21.24 -7.58
C ALA A 137 -6.22 -21.37 -6.13
N THR A 138 -5.88 -20.40 -5.27
CA THR A 138 -6.16 -20.48 -3.83
C THR A 138 -7.38 -19.66 -3.40
N SER A 139 -7.68 -18.59 -4.14
CA SER A 139 -8.73 -17.64 -3.76
C SER A 139 -10.12 -18.29 -3.75
N PRO A 140 -10.90 -18.14 -2.66
CA PRO A 140 -12.27 -18.64 -2.60
C PRO A 140 -13.25 -17.79 -3.42
N SER A 141 -12.87 -16.55 -3.75
CA SER A 141 -13.75 -15.57 -4.42
C SER A 141 -13.37 -15.30 -5.88
N GLY A 142 -12.10 -15.47 -6.24
CA GLY A 142 -11.56 -15.04 -7.52
C GLY A 142 -11.39 -13.52 -7.67
N ASN A 143 -11.61 -12.74 -6.59
CA ASN A 143 -11.42 -11.29 -6.59
C ASN A 143 -9.92 -10.96 -6.50
N ILE A 144 -9.42 -10.15 -7.44
CA ILE A 144 -7.99 -9.90 -7.61
C ILE A 144 -7.42 -8.99 -6.50
N HIS A 145 -8.25 -8.20 -5.81
CA HIS A 145 -7.77 -7.36 -4.70
C HIS A 145 -7.15 -8.16 -3.55
N GLY A 146 -7.48 -9.45 -3.38
CA GLY A 146 -6.83 -10.34 -2.42
C GLY A 146 -5.62 -11.11 -2.96
N MET A 147 -5.12 -10.76 -4.16
CA MET A 147 -3.97 -11.40 -4.82
C MET A 147 -2.71 -10.51 -5.06
N PRO A 148 -2.66 -9.20 -4.74
CA PRO A 148 -1.55 -8.36 -5.17
C PRO A 148 -0.20 -8.80 -4.60
N VAL A 149 -0.14 -9.29 -3.36
CA VAL A 149 1.13 -9.69 -2.72
C VAL A 149 1.73 -10.90 -3.40
N ALA A 150 0.93 -11.95 -3.63
CA ALA A 150 1.37 -13.11 -4.40
C ALA A 150 1.80 -12.70 -5.82
N PHE A 151 1.10 -11.77 -6.46
CA PHE A 151 1.43 -11.33 -7.83
C PHE A 151 2.80 -10.65 -7.94
N PHE A 152 3.12 -9.69 -7.08
CA PHE A 152 4.41 -9.00 -7.15
C PHE A 152 5.57 -9.84 -6.59
N CYS A 153 5.26 -10.87 -5.81
CA CYS A 153 6.22 -11.90 -5.40
C CYS A 153 6.48 -12.95 -6.49
N GLY A 154 5.56 -13.09 -7.46
CA GLY A 154 5.65 -14.08 -8.52
C GLY A 154 4.98 -15.42 -8.22
N GLU A 155 4.21 -15.49 -7.12
CA GLU A 155 3.52 -16.69 -6.63
C GLU A 155 2.06 -16.77 -7.11
N ALA A 156 1.59 -15.80 -7.90
CA ALA A 156 0.27 -15.84 -8.54
C ALA A 156 0.38 -16.09 -10.05
N GLU A 157 -0.38 -17.07 -10.55
CA GLU A 157 -0.43 -17.49 -11.96
C GLU A 157 -1.10 -16.47 -12.91
N ILE A 158 -1.02 -15.17 -12.63
CA ILE A 158 -1.50 -14.08 -13.49
C ILE A 158 -0.36 -13.59 -14.41
N ALA A 159 0.56 -14.50 -14.75
CA ALA A 159 1.73 -14.25 -15.59
C ALA A 159 1.27 -13.89 -17.01
N GLY A 160 1.52 -12.64 -17.41
CA GLY A 160 1.05 -12.07 -18.68
C GLY A 160 0.48 -10.66 -18.53
N VAL A 161 0.06 -10.27 -17.31
CA VAL A 161 -0.30 -8.87 -17.02
C VAL A 161 0.92 -7.97 -17.18
N LEU A 162 2.06 -8.35 -16.63
CA LEU A 162 3.34 -7.67 -16.86
C LEU A 162 4.35 -8.62 -17.55
N PRO A 163 5.38 -8.09 -18.24
CA PRO A 163 6.37 -8.89 -18.94
C PRO A 163 7.03 -9.97 -18.07
N ALA A 164 7.34 -11.11 -18.67
CA ALA A 164 8.16 -12.14 -18.05
C ALA A 164 9.59 -11.62 -17.81
N GLY A 165 10.20 -11.98 -16.68
CA GLY A 165 11.54 -11.52 -16.30
C GLY A 165 11.61 -10.12 -15.69
N ARG A 166 10.47 -9.50 -15.37
CA ARG A 166 10.44 -8.28 -14.53
C ARG A 166 11.05 -8.57 -13.16
N PRO A 167 11.61 -7.55 -12.47
CA PRO A 167 11.98 -7.69 -11.07
C PRO A 167 10.75 -8.05 -10.21
N LEU A 168 10.94 -9.01 -9.31
CA LEU A 168 9.95 -9.45 -8.33
C LEU A 168 10.44 -9.09 -6.92
N VAL A 169 9.51 -9.02 -5.97
CA VAL A 169 9.84 -8.86 -4.55
C VAL A 169 9.98 -10.24 -3.92
N ASP A 170 11.14 -10.51 -3.34
CA ASP A 170 11.34 -11.72 -2.55
C ASP A 170 10.33 -11.74 -1.38
N PRO A 171 9.49 -12.78 -1.22
CA PRO A 171 8.49 -12.85 -0.14
C PRO A 171 9.08 -12.61 1.26
N THR A 172 10.35 -12.97 1.50
CA THR A 172 11.04 -12.73 2.77
C THR A 172 11.32 -11.26 3.07
N LYS A 173 11.10 -10.36 2.09
CA LYS A 173 11.20 -8.89 2.20
C LYS A 173 9.84 -8.21 2.31
N VAL A 174 8.76 -8.98 2.40
CA VAL A 174 7.42 -8.50 2.69
C VAL A 174 7.17 -8.63 4.20
N PHE A 175 6.75 -7.53 4.81
CA PHE A 175 6.35 -7.44 6.21
C PHE A 175 4.88 -7.04 6.30
N GLN A 176 4.04 -7.99 6.68
CA GLN A 176 2.61 -7.78 6.89
C GLN A 176 2.35 -7.47 8.37
N VAL A 177 1.57 -6.43 8.64
CA VAL A 177 1.31 -5.93 10.00
C VAL A 177 -0.18 -5.61 10.13
N GLY A 178 -0.82 -6.10 11.21
CA GLY A 178 -2.25 -5.91 11.48
C GLY A 178 -3.16 -7.04 11.00
N ILE A 179 -2.53 -8.11 10.50
CA ILE A 179 -3.21 -9.26 9.89
C ILE A 179 -4.13 -9.95 10.92
N ARG A 180 -5.37 -10.19 10.50
CA ARG A 180 -6.40 -10.80 11.35
C ARG A 180 -7.52 -11.51 10.58
N SER A 181 -7.47 -11.50 9.25
CA SER A 181 -8.38 -12.22 8.37
C SER A 181 -7.59 -12.86 7.24
N VAL A 182 -7.38 -14.18 7.33
CA VAL A 182 -6.53 -14.94 6.39
C VAL A 182 -7.23 -16.24 6.04
N ASP A 183 -7.27 -16.57 4.75
CA ASP A 183 -7.84 -17.83 4.30
C ASP A 183 -6.96 -19.03 4.74
N PRO A 184 -7.53 -20.22 5.03
CA PRO A 184 -6.75 -21.34 5.54
C PRO A 184 -5.56 -21.76 4.66
N HIS A 185 -5.75 -21.76 3.34
CA HIS A 185 -4.72 -22.14 2.38
C HIS A 185 -3.71 -21.02 2.14
N GLU A 186 -4.17 -19.76 2.13
CA GLU A 186 -3.30 -18.58 2.09
C GLU A 186 -2.30 -18.56 3.27
N ARG A 187 -2.72 -19.01 4.46
CA ARG A 187 -1.84 -19.15 5.63
C ARG A 187 -0.72 -20.19 5.42
N GLU A 188 -0.95 -21.22 4.60
CA GLU A 188 0.07 -22.23 4.27
C GLU A 188 1.09 -21.61 3.29
N GLU A 189 0.61 -20.98 2.23
CA GLU A 189 1.41 -20.30 1.20
C GLU A 189 2.34 -19.24 1.82
N ILE A 190 1.82 -18.37 2.69
CA ILE A 190 2.60 -17.34 3.40
C ILE A 190 3.75 -17.97 4.20
N ARG A 191 3.49 -19.09 4.88
CA ARG A 191 4.50 -19.78 5.69
C ARG A 191 5.55 -20.44 4.81
N GLU A 192 5.13 -21.08 3.73
CA GLU A 192 6.03 -21.78 2.79
C GLU A 192 6.97 -20.81 2.08
N HIS A 193 6.46 -19.64 1.67
CA HIS A 193 7.25 -18.60 0.99
C HIS A 193 8.04 -17.70 1.95
N GLY A 194 7.77 -17.76 3.26
CA GLY A 194 8.55 -17.06 4.28
C GLY A 194 8.21 -15.58 4.43
N VAL A 195 6.96 -15.19 4.14
CA VAL A 195 6.46 -13.83 4.38
C VAL A 195 6.47 -13.54 5.89
N ASN A 196 6.93 -12.34 6.27
CA ASN A 196 6.97 -11.95 7.68
C ASN A 196 5.60 -11.42 8.09
N VAL A 197 4.86 -12.16 8.91
CA VAL A 197 3.53 -11.76 9.39
C VAL A 197 3.56 -11.37 10.86
N PHE A 198 3.04 -10.18 11.15
CA PHE A 198 2.74 -9.67 12.49
C PHE A 198 1.23 -9.45 12.59
N ASP A 199 0.55 -10.48 13.08
CA ASP A 199 -0.88 -10.43 13.34
C ASP A 199 -1.23 -9.50 14.52
N MET A 200 -2.52 -9.26 14.76
CA MET A 200 -2.94 -8.41 15.88
C MET A 200 -2.46 -8.91 17.25
N ARG A 201 -2.32 -10.22 17.43
CA ARG A 201 -1.73 -10.78 18.66
C ARG A 201 -0.27 -10.35 18.82
N SER A 202 0.49 -10.31 17.74
CA SER A 202 1.86 -9.81 17.75
C SER A 202 1.91 -8.34 18.17
N LEU A 203 0.97 -7.52 17.68
CA LEU A 203 0.84 -6.11 18.09
C LEU A 203 0.51 -6.00 19.59
N ASP A 204 -0.44 -6.80 20.08
CA ASP A 204 -0.85 -6.80 21.49
C ASP A 204 0.30 -7.21 22.43
N GLU A 205 1.08 -8.23 22.06
CA GLU A 205 2.13 -8.79 22.92
C GLU A 205 3.45 -8.01 22.82
N GLN A 206 3.83 -7.53 21.64
CA GLN A 206 5.15 -6.92 21.39
C GLN A 206 5.10 -5.39 21.33
N GLY A 207 3.94 -4.83 21.00
CA GLY A 207 3.75 -3.41 20.74
C GLY A 207 4.27 -2.99 19.36
N VAL A 208 3.54 -2.07 18.73
CA VAL A 208 3.82 -1.62 17.36
C VAL A 208 5.23 -1.06 17.16
N ALA A 209 5.77 -0.35 18.15
CA ALA A 209 7.09 0.26 18.04
C ALA A 209 8.22 -0.78 17.96
N ALA A 210 8.10 -1.92 18.64
CA ALA A 210 9.11 -2.98 18.57
C ALA A 210 9.11 -3.64 17.18
N ILE A 211 7.91 -3.90 16.65
CA ILE A 211 7.70 -4.50 15.32
C ILE A 211 8.26 -3.59 14.23
N ILE A 212 7.85 -2.31 14.21
CA ILE A 212 8.30 -1.38 13.17
C ILE A 212 9.81 -1.14 13.25
N ARG A 213 10.40 -1.07 14.46
CA ARG A 213 11.86 -0.96 14.59
C ARG A 213 12.59 -2.13 13.94
N LYS A 214 12.11 -3.37 14.15
CA LYS A 214 12.66 -4.57 13.50
C LYS A 214 12.59 -4.48 11.97
N VAL A 215 11.47 -4.00 11.43
CA VAL A 215 11.30 -3.79 9.98
C VAL A 215 12.33 -2.77 9.48
N LEU A 216 12.38 -1.60 10.09
CA LEU A 216 13.28 -0.51 9.69
C LEU A 216 14.76 -0.90 9.79
N ASP A 217 15.16 -1.58 10.86
CA ASP A 217 16.53 -2.07 11.05
C ASP A 217 16.92 -3.05 9.92
N THR A 218 16.00 -3.93 9.52
CA THR A 218 16.22 -4.90 8.45
C THR A 218 16.39 -4.21 7.10
N VAL A 219 15.51 -3.25 6.78
CA VAL A 219 15.58 -2.47 5.53
C VAL A 219 16.88 -1.65 5.50
N SER A 220 17.22 -0.98 6.61
CA SER A 220 18.42 -0.15 6.73
C SER A 220 19.70 -0.97 6.56
N ALA A 221 19.80 -2.12 7.22
CA ALA A 221 20.95 -3.01 7.13
C ALA A 221 21.20 -3.53 5.71
N ALA A 222 20.14 -3.69 4.90
CA ALA A 222 20.21 -4.10 3.51
C ALA A 222 20.38 -2.93 2.52
N ASN A 223 20.48 -1.68 3.00
CA ASN A 223 20.43 -0.47 2.18
C ASN A 223 19.20 -0.46 1.23
N GLY A 224 18.06 -0.97 1.72
CA GLY A 224 16.85 -1.18 0.94
C GLY A 224 16.02 0.08 0.71
N LEU A 225 15.11 0.00 -0.25
CA LEU A 225 13.99 0.92 -0.41
C LEU A 225 12.76 0.32 0.28
N LEU A 226 11.91 1.14 0.88
CA LEU A 226 10.68 0.68 1.53
C LEU A 226 9.44 1.25 0.83
N HIS A 227 8.66 0.37 0.20
CA HIS A 227 7.31 0.68 -0.22
C HIS A 227 6.35 0.41 0.94
N VAL A 228 5.47 1.36 1.26
CA VAL A 228 4.41 1.19 2.26
C VAL A 228 3.09 1.08 1.53
N SER A 229 2.39 -0.04 1.69
CA SER A 229 0.99 -0.17 1.27
C SER A 229 0.10 -0.06 2.50
N PHE A 230 -0.74 0.97 2.55
CA PHE A 230 -1.64 1.23 3.68
C PHE A 230 -3.07 0.99 3.25
N ASP A 231 -3.62 -0.15 3.66
CA ASP A 231 -5.06 -0.42 3.61
C ASP A 231 -5.76 0.31 4.76
N VAL A 232 -6.86 1.00 4.46
CA VAL A 232 -7.62 1.67 5.51
C VAL A 232 -8.21 0.68 6.52
N ASP A 233 -8.46 -0.57 6.12
CA ASP A 233 -8.93 -1.63 7.03
C ASP A 233 -7.86 -2.14 8.01
N PHE A 234 -6.60 -1.73 7.87
CA PHE A 234 -5.60 -1.91 8.93
C PHE A 234 -6.10 -1.32 10.26
N ILE A 235 -6.77 -0.17 10.18
CA ILE A 235 -7.33 0.56 11.31
C ILE A 235 -8.67 -0.07 11.72
N ASP A 236 -8.94 -0.10 13.03
CA ASP A 236 -10.21 -0.60 13.55
C ASP A 236 -11.42 0.15 12.93
N PRO A 237 -12.49 -0.57 12.52
CA PRO A 237 -13.66 0.05 11.89
C PRO A 237 -14.41 1.05 12.77
N GLU A 238 -14.26 1.03 14.10
CA GLU A 238 -14.79 2.11 14.96
C GLU A 238 -14.13 3.46 14.66
N ILE A 239 -12.90 3.45 14.14
CA ILE A 239 -12.11 4.63 13.81
C ILE A 239 -12.19 4.93 12.32
N ALA A 240 -12.03 3.93 11.46
CA ALA A 240 -12.06 4.07 10.01
C ALA A 240 -13.10 3.14 9.35
N PRO A 241 -14.41 3.49 9.41
CA PRO A 241 -15.48 2.63 8.91
C PRO A 241 -15.60 2.56 7.38
N GLY A 242 -14.97 3.50 6.66
CA GLY A 242 -15.14 3.73 5.23
C GLY A 242 -14.36 2.76 4.37
N VAL A 243 -14.66 1.46 4.47
CA VAL A 243 -13.96 0.39 3.74
C VAL A 243 -14.91 -0.72 3.28
N GLY A 244 -14.52 -1.43 2.23
CA GLY A 244 -15.31 -2.52 1.65
C GLY A 244 -15.50 -3.71 2.60
N THR A 245 -14.41 -4.14 3.25
CA THR A 245 -14.35 -5.35 4.10
C THR A 245 -13.84 -4.97 5.49
N THR A 246 -14.75 -4.83 6.46
CA THR A 246 -14.34 -4.49 7.83
C THR A 246 -14.02 -5.75 8.63
N VAL A 247 -12.92 -5.70 9.40
CA VAL A 247 -12.57 -6.75 10.37
C VAL A 247 -12.31 -6.10 11.73
N PRO A 248 -13.11 -6.38 12.78
CA PRO A 248 -12.93 -5.80 14.11
C PRO A 248 -11.58 -6.14 14.75
N GLY A 249 -11.16 -5.34 15.73
CA GLY A 249 -9.91 -5.56 16.46
C GLY A 249 -8.69 -5.11 15.65
N GLY A 250 -8.81 -3.99 14.93
CA GLY A 250 -7.73 -3.41 14.14
C GLY A 250 -6.84 -2.48 14.95
N ALA A 251 -5.85 -1.89 14.28
CA ALA A 251 -4.97 -0.91 14.91
C ALA A 251 -5.74 0.33 15.36
N THR A 252 -5.38 0.87 16.51
CA THR A 252 -5.89 2.15 16.97
C THR A 252 -5.28 3.30 16.16
N TYR A 253 -5.92 4.46 16.20
CA TYR A 253 -5.37 5.69 15.61
C TYR A 253 -3.95 5.99 16.10
N ARG A 254 -3.69 5.78 17.40
CA ARG A 254 -2.39 6.07 18.01
C ARG A 254 -1.29 5.13 17.53
N GLU A 255 -1.62 3.87 17.29
CA GLU A 255 -0.67 2.89 16.76
C GLU A 255 -0.36 3.18 15.29
N ALA A 256 -1.38 3.41 14.47
CA ALA A 256 -1.21 3.81 13.08
C ALA A 256 -0.39 5.10 12.97
N HIS A 257 -0.72 6.12 13.77
CA HIS A 257 0.04 7.38 13.82
C HIS A 257 1.51 7.16 14.19
N LEU A 258 1.79 6.36 15.23
CA LEU A 258 3.14 6.05 15.67
C LEU A 258 3.94 5.28 14.60
N ILE A 259 3.31 4.35 13.87
CA ILE A 259 3.93 3.67 12.73
C ILE A 259 4.41 4.72 11.71
N MET A 260 3.53 5.64 11.32
CA MET A 260 3.86 6.65 10.31
C MET A 260 4.93 7.64 10.78
N GLU A 261 4.94 8.04 12.06
CA GLU A 261 6.00 8.87 12.63
C GLU A 261 7.36 8.14 12.60
N MET A 262 7.40 6.87 12.98
CA MET A 262 8.64 6.06 12.93
C MET A 262 9.15 5.86 11.50
N LEU A 263 8.23 5.64 10.55
CA LEU A 263 8.55 5.57 9.13
C LEU A 263 9.13 6.91 8.62
N SER A 264 8.55 8.04 9.04
CA SER A 264 9.06 9.38 8.72
C SER A 264 10.49 9.58 9.22
N ASP A 265 10.73 9.28 10.50
CA ASP A 265 12.04 9.47 11.14
C ASP A 265 13.13 8.57 10.52
N SER A 266 12.74 7.43 9.92
CA SER A 266 13.68 6.52 9.25
C SER A 266 14.24 7.06 7.93
N SER A 267 13.48 7.91 7.22
CA SER A 267 13.77 8.33 5.83
C SER A 267 13.97 7.17 4.83
N LEU A 268 13.49 5.96 5.14
CA LEU A 268 13.62 4.77 4.26
C LEU A 268 12.47 4.62 3.26
N VAL A 269 11.31 5.23 3.55
CA VAL A 269 10.12 5.11 2.71
C VAL A 269 10.34 5.80 1.37
N SER A 270 10.12 5.05 0.29
CA SER A 270 10.33 5.49 -1.09
C SER A 270 9.03 5.71 -1.88
N SER A 271 7.91 5.18 -1.39
CA SER A 271 6.59 5.27 -2.03
C SER A 271 5.50 4.86 -1.04
N LEU A 272 4.27 5.35 -1.26
CA LEU A 272 3.11 5.07 -0.41
C LEU A 272 1.87 4.78 -1.27
N ASP A 273 1.18 3.69 -0.98
CA ASP A 273 -0.20 3.46 -1.42
C ASP A 273 -1.17 3.74 -0.25
N LEU A 274 -2.26 4.47 -0.52
CA LEU A 274 -3.40 4.63 0.38
C LEU A 274 -4.64 4.04 -0.30
N VAL A 275 -5.15 2.91 0.19
CA VAL A 275 -6.10 2.08 -0.57
C VAL A 275 -7.38 1.75 0.20
N GLU A 276 -8.33 1.12 -0.50
CA GLU A 276 -9.60 0.57 -0.02
C GLU A 276 -10.57 1.57 0.65
N LEU A 277 -10.24 2.87 0.63
CA LEU A 277 -11.16 3.91 1.06
C LEU A 277 -12.43 3.87 0.21
N ASN A 278 -13.55 3.56 0.86
CA ASN A 278 -14.88 3.57 0.29
C ASN A 278 -15.71 4.70 0.93
N PRO A 279 -15.76 5.89 0.31
CA PRO A 279 -16.47 7.05 0.85
C PRO A 279 -17.98 6.86 1.03
N PHE A 280 -18.58 5.92 0.29
CA PHE A 280 -20.01 5.61 0.42
C PHE A 280 -20.33 4.96 1.77
N LEU A 281 -19.37 4.22 2.33
CA LEU A 281 -19.50 3.53 3.62
C LEU A 281 -18.91 4.35 4.77
N ASP A 282 -18.29 5.49 4.46
CA ASP A 282 -17.60 6.32 5.43
C ASP A 282 -18.58 7.21 6.21
N ASP A 283 -18.24 7.51 7.48
CA ASP A 283 -19.01 8.43 8.31
C ASP A 283 -18.50 9.86 8.11
N ARG A 284 -19.15 10.61 7.21
CA ARG A 284 -18.85 12.04 6.97
C ARG A 284 -17.37 12.31 6.69
N GLY A 285 -16.72 11.45 5.91
CA GLY A 285 -15.30 11.59 5.55
C GLY A 285 -14.32 11.31 6.70
N LYS A 286 -14.74 10.58 7.74
CA LYS A 286 -13.88 10.23 8.88
C LYS A 286 -12.65 9.43 8.44
N SER A 287 -12.84 8.36 7.68
CA SER A 287 -11.74 7.49 7.22
C SER A 287 -10.84 8.22 6.23
N ALA A 288 -11.40 9.04 5.34
CA ALA A 288 -10.62 9.87 4.43
C ALA A 288 -9.69 10.84 5.17
N ARG A 289 -10.18 11.50 6.23
CA ARG A 289 -9.35 12.39 7.08
C ARG A 289 -8.29 11.63 7.84
N VAL A 290 -8.61 10.44 8.37
CA VAL A 290 -7.63 9.59 9.05
C VAL A 290 -6.48 9.25 8.10
N LEU A 291 -6.74 8.83 6.87
CA LEU A 291 -5.69 8.55 5.87
C LEU A 291 -4.84 9.79 5.53
N VAL A 292 -5.46 10.97 5.40
CA VAL A 292 -4.71 12.22 5.21
C VAL A 292 -3.82 12.53 6.41
N GLU A 293 -4.28 12.27 7.64
CA GLU A 293 -3.47 12.43 8.85
C GLU A 293 -2.33 11.40 8.94
N MET A 294 -2.55 10.15 8.50
CA MET A 294 -1.49 9.14 8.41
C MET A 294 -0.41 9.56 7.41
N ALA A 295 -0.80 10.03 6.23
CA ALA A 295 0.14 10.60 5.27
C ALA A 295 0.87 11.82 5.85
N ALA A 296 0.16 12.76 6.49
CA ALA A 296 0.79 13.92 7.11
C ALA A 296 1.86 13.51 8.14
N SER A 297 1.60 12.46 8.91
CA SER A 297 2.54 11.91 9.90
C SER A 297 3.78 11.34 9.23
N LEU A 298 3.62 10.58 8.14
CA LEU A 298 4.74 10.09 7.33
C LEU A 298 5.60 11.22 6.75
N PHE A 299 4.97 12.32 6.36
CA PHE A 299 5.65 13.49 5.80
C PHE A 299 6.07 14.53 6.85
N GLY A 300 6.19 14.10 8.12
CA GLY A 300 6.88 14.88 9.14
C GLY A 300 6.01 15.87 9.89
N ARG A 301 4.68 15.72 9.88
CA ARG A 301 3.81 16.38 10.86
C ARG A 301 4.23 15.93 12.26
N ARG A 302 4.55 16.88 13.12
CA ARG A 302 4.92 16.64 14.51
C ARG A 302 3.95 17.36 15.43
N ILE A 303 3.69 16.76 16.61
CA ILE A 303 2.87 17.39 17.65
C ILE A 303 3.65 18.53 18.34
N PHE A 304 4.97 18.37 18.51
CA PHE A 304 5.86 19.38 19.06
C PHE A 304 7.09 19.56 18.14
N ASP A 305 7.63 20.78 18.04
CA ASP A 305 8.83 21.11 17.25
C ASP A 305 10.14 20.47 17.76
N ARG A 306 10.08 19.53 18.70
CA ARG A 306 11.26 18.89 19.31
C ARG A 306 11.35 17.43 18.88
N PRO A 307 12.56 16.92 18.56
CA PRO A 307 12.73 15.50 18.26
C PRO A 307 12.31 14.67 19.48
N THR A 308 11.41 13.71 19.27
CA THR A 308 11.10 12.67 20.24
C THR A 308 12.41 11.92 20.47
N ARG A 309 13.03 12.11 21.63
CA ARG A 309 14.26 11.39 21.97
C ARG A 309 13.89 9.91 22.10
N ALA A 310 14.37 9.08 21.17
CA ALA A 310 14.40 7.64 21.37
C ALA A 310 15.19 7.38 22.67
N ALA A 311 14.55 6.70 23.62
CA ALA A 311 15.18 6.23 24.85
C ALA A 311 15.99 4.95 24.56
#